data_AF-A0A6C7MCQ6-F1
#
_entry.id   AF-A0A6C7MCQ6-F1
#
_cell.length_a   1.000
_cell.length_b   1.000
_cell.length_c   1.000
_cell.angle_alpha   90.00
_cell.angle_beta   90.00
_cell.angle_gamma   90.00
#
_symmetry.space_group_name_H-M   'P 1'
#
loop_
_entity.id
_entity.type
_entity.pdbx_description
1 polymer ?
#
loop_
_entity_poly.entity_id
_entity_poly.type
_entity_poly.pdbx_seq_one_letter_code
_entity_poly.pdbx_strand_id
1 'polypeptide(L)'
;INISDKMQVLSEKEMDYKSKDNILFTSNESIGFESDKNTSMVADNITTYAKTIHELKADSEATIQVGETIINAKPDCVIIKAGGVEVTIDSNGLVVRGGEIKAE
;
A
#
# COMPACT_ATOMS: atom_id res chain seq x y z
N ILE A 1 30.13 -6.59 -9.94
CA ILE A 1 30.87 -5.45 -9.34
C ILE A 1 30.93 -5.73 -7.85
N ASN A 2 32.09 -5.63 -7.21
CA ASN A 2 32.23 -5.80 -5.75
C ASN A 2 32.76 -4.47 -5.18
N ILE A 3 32.09 -3.93 -4.17
CA ILE A 3 32.38 -2.62 -3.60
C ILE A 3 32.46 -2.79 -2.09
N SER A 4 33.56 -2.33 -1.50
CA SER A 4 33.87 -2.50 -0.08
C SER A 4 33.32 -1.38 0.82
N ASP A 5 32.87 -0.28 0.23
CA ASP A 5 32.34 0.89 0.93
C ASP A 5 31.07 1.40 0.23
N LYS A 6 31.14 2.52 -0.50
CA LYS A 6 29.96 3.14 -1.13
C LYS A 6 29.89 2.94 -2.64
N MET A 7 28.71 2.55 -3.12
CA MET A 7 28.31 2.68 -4.53
C MET A 7 27.29 3.83 -4.65
N GLN A 8 27.43 4.66 -5.68
CA GLN A 8 26.38 5.61 -6.06
C GLN A 8 26.20 5.55 -7.58
N VAL A 9 24.94 5.45 -8.01
CA VAL A 9 24.56 5.53 -9.42
C VAL A 9 23.56 6.67 -9.57
N LEU A 10 23.81 7.56 -10.52
CA LEU A 10 22.96 8.70 -10.83
C LEU A 10 22.62 8.66 -12.31
N SER A 11 21.35 8.85 -12.64
CA SER A 11 20.88 9.14 -13.99
C SER A 11 20.01 10.38 -13.93
N GLU A 12 20.19 11.31 -14.87
CA GLU A 12 19.40 12.56 -14.92
C GLU A 12 18.04 12.37 -15.61
N LYS A 13 17.80 11.22 -16.24
CA LYS A 13 16.58 10.98 -17.01
C LYS A 13 15.91 9.65 -16.68
N GLU A 14 16.60 8.54 -16.94
CA GLU A 14 15.98 7.21 -16.90
C GLU A 14 17.00 6.15 -16.49
N MET A 15 16.51 5.13 -15.78
CA MET A 15 17.29 3.97 -15.36
C MET A 15 16.37 2.75 -15.33
N ASP A 16 16.72 1.73 -16.09
CA ASP A 16 15.96 0.49 -16.23
C ASP A 16 16.71 -0.68 -15.59
N TYR A 17 16.03 -1.46 -14.77
CA TYR A 17 16.55 -2.72 -14.21
C TYR A 17 15.65 -3.87 -14.63
N LYS A 18 16.15 -4.75 -15.51
CA LYS A 18 15.38 -5.84 -16.10
C LYS A 18 16.14 -7.16 -15.95
N SER A 19 15.49 -8.16 -15.39
CA SER A 19 15.95 -9.55 -15.34
C SER A 19 14.90 -10.45 -15.98
N LYS A 20 15.32 -11.53 -16.66
CA LYS A 20 14.39 -12.53 -17.21
C LYS A 20 13.88 -13.50 -16.14
N ASP A 21 14.65 -13.65 -15.07
CA ASP A 21 14.32 -14.49 -13.93
C ASP A 21 14.11 -13.57 -12.73
N ASN A 22 14.83 -13.77 -11.63
CA ASN A 22 14.65 -13.00 -10.41
C ASN A 22 15.50 -11.71 -10.35
N ILE A 23 15.04 -10.79 -9.51
CA ILE A 23 15.81 -9.67 -8.95
C ILE A 23 15.67 -9.78 -7.43
N LEU A 24 16.79 -9.73 -6.69
CA LEU A 24 16.80 -9.79 -5.23
C LEU A 24 17.51 -8.56 -4.66
N PHE A 25 16.84 -7.85 -3.76
CA PHE A 25 17.42 -6.77 -2.96
C PHE A 25 17.48 -7.19 -1.50
N THR A 26 18.65 -7.15 -0.89
CA THR A 26 18.86 -7.53 0.52
C THR A 26 19.78 -6.52 1.21
N SER A 27 19.46 -6.20 2.46
CA SER A 27 20.26 -5.36 3.35
C SER A 27 20.19 -5.95 4.76
N ASN A 28 21.28 -5.85 5.52
CA ASN A 28 21.29 -6.22 6.94
C ASN A 28 20.64 -5.15 7.83
N GLU A 29 20.56 -3.92 7.31
CA GLU A 29 20.02 -2.76 8.01
C GLU A 29 18.71 -2.34 7.33
N SER A 30 18.74 -1.30 6.50
CA SER A 30 17.55 -0.73 5.86
C SER A 30 17.56 -0.88 4.33
N ILE A 31 16.35 -0.85 3.77
CA ILE A 31 16.08 -0.65 2.33
C ILE A 31 15.03 0.48 2.26
N GLY A 32 15.28 1.49 1.43
CA GLY A 32 14.38 2.62 1.23
C GLY A 32 14.04 2.82 -0.25
N PHE A 33 12.80 3.22 -0.52
CA PHE A 33 12.32 3.61 -1.84
C PHE A 33 11.60 4.95 -1.71
N GLU A 34 12.08 5.97 -2.40
CA GLU A 34 11.57 7.35 -2.32
C GLU A 34 11.30 7.87 -3.73
N SER A 35 10.19 8.59 -3.91
CA SER A 35 9.76 9.20 -5.17
C SER A 35 8.93 10.45 -4.87
N ASP A 36 9.14 11.52 -5.64
CA ASP A 36 8.34 12.75 -5.53
C ASP A 36 6.95 12.62 -6.17
N LYS A 37 6.75 11.58 -6.97
CA LYS A 37 5.51 11.32 -7.71
C LYS A 37 4.99 9.92 -7.37
N ASN A 38 4.61 9.16 -8.39
CA ASN A 38 4.05 7.84 -8.22
C ASN A 38 5.15 6.80 -7.96
N THR A 39 4.84 5.84 -7.09
CA THR A 39 5.57 4.57 -6.90
C THR A 39 4.57 3.44 -7.07
N SER A 40 4.88 2.44 -7.90
CA SER A 40 3.97 1.33 -8.19
C SER A 40 4.66 -0.02 -8.09
N MET A 41 3.95 -1.00 -7.53
CA MET A 41 4.36 -2.40 -7.47
C MET A 41 3.27 -3.24 -8.12
N VAL A 42 3.61 -3.96 -9.19
CA VAL A 42 2.66 -4.79 -9.95
C VAL A 42 3.22 -6.20 -10.04
N ALA A 43 2.49 -7.17 -9.52
CA ALA A 43 2.85 -8.58 -9.52
C ALA A 43 1.59 -9.44 -9.33
N ASP A 44 1.67 -10.73 -9.65
CA ASP A 44 0.59 -11.68 -9.38
C ASP A 44 0.28 -11.80 -7.87
N ASN A 45 1.31 -11.64 -7.03
CA ASN A 45 1.17 -11.55 -5.58
C ASN A 45 2.21 -10.60 -4.99
N ILE A 46 1.84 -9.91 -3.91
CA ILE A 46 2.74 -9.10 -3.09
C ILE A 46 2.56 -9.57 -1.65
N THR A 47 3.67 -9.96 -1.01
CA THR A 47 3.69 -10.34 0.41
C THR A 47 4.63 -9.44 1.16
N THR A 48 4.14 -8.83 2.23
CA THR A 48 4.93 -8.01 3.15
C THR A 48 4.78 -8.54 4.56
N TYR A 49 5.89 -8.61 5.29
CA TYR A 49 5.92 -9.08 6.67
C TYR A 49 6.85 -8.20 7.49
N ALA A 50 6.30 -7.59 8.52
CA ALA A 50 7.06 -6.89 9.54
C ALA A 50 7.01 -7.69 10.84
N LYS A 51 8.17 -7.90 11.47
CA LYS A 51 8.25 -8.60 12.77
C LYS A 51 7.62 -7.82 13.91
N THR A 52 7.54 -6.50 13.78
CA THR A 52 7.08 -5.60 14.84
C THR A 52 5.94 -4.70 14.38
N ILE A 53 6.21 -3.73 13.50
CA ILE A 53 5.24 -2.71 13.09
C ILE A 53 5.17 -2.67 11.57
N HIS A 54 3.95 -2.68 11.03
CA HIS A 54 3.67 -2.46 9.61
C HIS A 54 2.83 -1.18 9.49
N GLU A 55 3.43 -0.11 9.00
CA GLU A 55 2.81 1.21 8.93
C GLU A 55 2.49 1.58 7.47
N LEU A 56 1.25 1.98 7.22
CA LEU A 56 0.77 2.50 5.94
C LEU A 56 0.17 3.88 6.20
N LYS A 57 0.78 4.91 5.61
CA LYS A 57 0.38 6.32 5.80
C LYS A 57 0.06 6.95 4.45
N ALA A 58 -1.03 7.71 4.42
CA ALA A 58 -1.41 8.56 3.31
C ALA A 58 -2.03 9.84 3.87
N ASP A 59 -1.71 10.99 3.27
CA ASP A 59 -2.20 12.29 3.76
C ASP A 59 -3.65 12.56 3.36
N SER A 60 -4.09 12.00 2.23
CA SER A 60 -5.40 12.29 1.63
C SER A 60 -6.35 11.10 1.65
N GLU A 61 -5.90 9.92 1.25
CA GLU A 61 -6.77 8.75 1.06
C GLU A 61 -5.94 7.47 1.02
N ALA A 62 -6.45 6.40 1.65
CA ALA A 62 -5.93 5.04 1.51
C ALA A 62 -7.04 4.10 1.06
N THR A 63 -6.79 3.33 0.00
CA THR A 63 -7.76 2.40 -0.58
C THR A 63 -7.19 0.98 -0.62
N ILE A 64 -7.95 0.03 -0.10
CA ILE A 64 -7.73 -1.41 -0.28
C ILE A 64 -8.89 -1.90 -1.13
N GLN A 65 -8.60 -2.48 -2.29
CA GLN A 65 -9.62 -2.97 -3.22
C GLN A 65 -9.37 -4.43 -3.61
N VAL A 66 -10.41 -5.26 -3.52
CA VAL A 66 -10.43 -6.67 -3.90
C VAL A 66 -11.66 -6.91 -4.76
N GLY A 67 -11.49 -6.89 -6.09
CA GLY A 67 -12.62 -6.89 -7.01
C GLY A 67 -13.52 -5.68 -6.77
N GLU A 68 -14.78 -5.92 -6.39
CA GLU A 68 -15.76 -4.90 -6.03
C GLU A 68 -15.73 -4.52 -4.54
N THR A 69 -15.05 -5.30 -3.69
CA THR A 69 -14.91 -4.99 -2.27
C THR A 69 -13.89 -3.88 -2.08
N ILE A 70 -14.23 -2.85 -1.31
CA ILE A 70 -13.40 -1.67 -1.09
C ILE A 70 -13.38 -1.33 0.41
N ILE A 71 -12.20 -1.04 0.93
CA ILE A 71 -12.01 -0.28 2.18
C ILE A 71 -11.34 1.03 1.79
N ASN A 72 -11.96 2.14 2.12
CA ASN A 72 -11.51 3.47 1.77
C ASN A 72 -11.44 4.32 3.04
N ALA A 73 -10.24 4.76 3.40
CA ALA A 73 -9.99 5.59 4.55
C ALA A 73 -9.62 7.00 4.09
N LYS A 74 -10.28 8.00 4.67
CA LYS A 74 -10.06 9.44 4.47
C LYS A 74 -9.82 10.09 5.83
N PRO A 75 -9.34 11.36 5.87
CA PRO A 75 -9.07 12.05 7.13
C PRO A 75 -10.28 12.14 8.07
N ASP A 76 -11.49 12.19 7.53
CA ASP A 76 -12.75 12.45 8.26
C ASP A 76 -13.73 11.27 8.26
N CYS A 77 -13.47 10.23 7.47
CA CYS A 77 -14.37 9.08 7.36
C CYS A 77 -13.68 7.79 6.91
N VAL A 78 -14.35 6.67 7.18
CA VAL A 78 -14.00 5.34 6.64
C VAL A 78 -15.23 4.77 5.95
N ILE A 79 -15.06 4.27 4.73
CA ILE A 79 -16.12 3.65 3.93
C ILE A 79 -15.70 2.23 3.58
N ILE A 80 -16.55 1.25 3.90
CA ILE A 80 -16.36 -0.17 3.56
C ILE A 80 -17.52 -0.60 2.66
N LYS A 81 -17.21 -1.12 1.47
CA LYS A 81 -18.18 -1.66 0.52
C LYS A 81 -17.89 -3.11 0.27
N ALA A 82 -18.86 -3.99 0.49
CA ALA A 82 -18.70 -5.42 0.24
C ALA A 82 -20.07 -6.08 0.02
N GLY A 83 -20.21 -6.94 -1.00
CA GLY A 83 -21.41 -7.75 -1.21
C GLY A 83 -22.71 -6.95 -1.33
N GLY A 84 -22.66 -5.74 -1.89
CA GLY A 84 -23.81 -4.83 -2.02
C GLY A 84 -24.14 -4.02 -0.76
N VAL A 85 -23.39 -4.18 0.33
CA VAL A 85 -23.51 -3.39 1.56
C VAL A 85 -22.47 -2.28 1.58
N GLU A 86 -22.86 -1.09 2.06
CA GLU A 86 -21.96 0.03 2.34
C GLU A 86 -22.06 0.41 3.82
N VAL A 87 -20.91 0.49 4.49
CA VAL A 87 -20.76 0.97 5.86
C VAL A 87 -19.92 2.24 5.84
N THR A 88 -20.42 3.30 6.45
CA THR A 88 -19.69 4.57 6.60
C THR A 88 -19.58 4.91 8.08
N ILE A 89 -18.37 5.26 8.52
CA ILE A 89 -18.10 5.81 9.86
C ILE A 89 -17.52 7.21 9.67
N ASP A 90 -18.16 8.21 10.25
CA ASP A 90 -17.72 9.61 10.23
C ASP A 90 -18.08 10.33 11.56
N SER A 91 -17.97 11.65 11.59
CA SER A 91 -18.30 12.47 12.77
C SER A 91 -19.77 12.43 13.20
N ASN A 92 -20.68 11.97 12.33
CA ASN A 92 -22.10 11.78 12.62
C ASN A 92 -22.42 10.36 13.13
N GLY A 93 -21.44 9.46 13.13
CA GLY A 93 -21.56 8.09 13.65
C GLY A 93 -21.43 7.02 12.56
N LEU A 94 -22.11 5.89 12.75
CA LEU A 94 -22.05 4.72 11.88
C LEU A 94 -23.36 4.58 11.09
N VAL A 95 -23.25 4.50 9.77
CA VAL A 95 -24.39 4.32 8.84
C VAL A 95 -24.17 3.06 8.01
N VAL A 96 -25.19 2.20 7.94
CA VAL A 96 -25.21 1.01 7.07
C VAL A 96 -26.30 1.17 6.01
N ARG A 97 -25.95 0.89 4.76
CA ARG A 97 -26.86 0.92 3.61
C ARG A 97 -26.85 -0.44 2.91
N GLY A 98 -28.03 -0.93 2.53
CA GLY A 98 -28.18 -2.21 1.81
C GLY A 98 -28.03 -3.46 2.68
N GLY A 99 -27.84 -3.31 3.99
CA GLY A 99 -27.71 -4.42 4.94
C GLY A 99 -28.40 -4.15 6.28
N GLU A 100 -28.34 -5.12 7.19
CA GLU A 100 -28.89 -5.04 8.54
C GLU A 100 -27.79 -4.73 9.56
N ILE A 101 -28.12 -3.97 10.61
CA ILE A 101 -27.26 -3.83 11.80
C ILE A 101 -27.80 -4.81 12.86
N LYS A 102 -26.96 -5.75 13.30
CA LYS A 102 -27.25 -6.65 14.42
C LYS A 102 -26.30 -6.33 15.56
N ALA A 103 -26.83 -6.12 16.76
CA ALA A 103 -26.05 -6.00 17.99
C ALA A 103 -26.25 -7.31 18.76
N GLU A 104 -25.16 -8.06 18.95
CA GLU A 104 -25.10 -9.28 19.77
C GLU A 104 -24.46 -8.99 21.13
#